data_AF-A0A1V4H7Q1-F1
#
_entry.id   AF-A0A1V4H7Q1-F1
#
_cell.length_a   1.000
_cell.length_b   1.000
_cell.length_c   1.000
_cell.angle_alpha   90.00
_cell.angle_beta   90.00
_cell.angle_gamma   90.00
#
_symmetry.space_group_name_H-M   'P 1'
#
loop_
_entity.id
_entity.type
_entity.pdbx_description
1 polymer ?
#
loop_
_entity_poly.entity_id
_entity_poly.type
_entity_poly.pdbx_seq_one_letter_code
_entity_poly.pdbx_strand_id
1 'polypeptide(L)'
;MKIISSSILNFLVAMLPSVLVVWLLVEQFPFTGLGRIVALPLIFIVNSIIIIIGINQKIYKQPRYTLRYVVIVLLTIVVSILFYPQESRPHVVKQIWDTVFN
;
A
#
# COMPACT_ATOMS: atom_id res chain seq x y z
N MET A 1 1.83 -8.60 -28.34
CA MET A 1 1.05 -7.55 -27.63
C MET A 1 0.17 -8.04 -26.47
N LYS A 2 -0.16 -9.35 -26.34
CA LYS A 2 -1.01 -9.87 -25.24
C LYS A 2 -0.37 -9.90 -23.83
N ILE A 3 0.96 -10.00 -23.73
CA ILE A 3 1.67 -10.17 -22.44
C ILE A 3 1.84 -8.83 -21.69
N ILE A 4 1.90 -7.72 -22.43
CA ILE A 4 2.10 -6.38 -21.87
C ILE A 4 0.79 -5.86 -21.25
N SER A 5 -0.36 -6.11 -21.89
CA SER A 5 -1.66 -5.67 -21.35
C SER A 5 -2.05 -6.41 -20.08
N SER A 6 -1.71 -7.70 -19.95
CA SER A 6 -1.99 -8.47 -18.73
C SER A 6 -1.14 -8.00 -17.55
N SER A 7 0.11 -7.62 -17.78
CA SER A 7 1.02 -7.15 -16.71
C SER A 7 0.62 -5.76 -16.20
N ILE A 8 0.22 -4.85 -17.09
CA ILE A 8 -0.31 -3.53 -16.72
C ILE A 8 -1.62 -3.68 -15.94
N LEU A 9 -2.54 -4.53 -16.41
CA LEU A 9 -3.79 -4.79 -15.72
C LEU A 9 -3.55 -5.35 -14.31
N ASN A 10 -2.65 -6.33 -14.18
CA ASN A 10 -2.28 -6.90 -12.87
C ASN A 10 -1.69 -5.85 -11.93
N PHE A 11 -0.86 -4.93 -12.44
CA PHE A 11 -0.32 -3.82 -11.67
C PHE A 11 -1.43 -2.88 -11.18
N LEU A 12 -2.34 -2.46 -12.08
CA LEU A 12 -3.45 -1.57 -11.75
C LEU A 12 -4.37 -2.21 -10.70
N VAL A 13 -4.69 -3.49 -10.85
CA VAL A 13 -5.50 -4.25 -9.89
C VAL A 13 -4.79 -4.37 -8.54
N ALA A 14 -3.49 -4.65 -8.53
CA ALA A 14 -2.71 -4.73 -7.29
C ALA A 14 -2.51 -3.36 -6.61
N MET A 15 -2.60 -2.25 -7.35
CA MET A 15 -2.54 -0.89 -6.80
C MET A 15 -3.86 -0.42 -6.17
N LEU A 16 -5.01 -0.96 -6.59
CA LEU A 16 -6.32 -0.56 -6.06
C LEU A 16 -6.39 -0.60 -4.51
N PRO A 17 -5.97 -1.68 -3.83
CA PRO A 17 -5.95 -1.71 -2.36
C PRO A 17 -5.10 -0.59 -1.75
N SER A 18 -3.94 -0.30 -2.34
CA SER A 18 -3.09 0.80 -1.85
C SER A 18 -3.78 2.15 -1.98
N VAL A 19 -4.46 2.41 -3.09
CA VAL A 19 -5.21 3.67 -3.30
C VAL A 19 -6.33 3.79 -2.28
N LEU A 20 -7.09 2.72 -2.05
CA LEU A 20 -8.16 2.68 -1.06
C LEU A 20 -7.65 2.95 0.35
N VAL A 21 -6.54 2.33 0.75
CA VAL A 21 -5.94 2.54 2.08
C VAL A 21 -5.46 3.98 2.23
N VAL A 22 -4.79 4.53 1.22
CA VAL A 22 -4.35 5.94 1.25
C VAL A 22 -5.55 6.88 1.36
N TRP A 23 -6.63 6.61 0.62
CA TRP A 23 -7.86 7.38 0.69
C TRP A 23 -8.48 7.34 2.10
N LEU A 24 -8.59 6.14 2.69
CA LEU A 24 -9.05 5.98 4.08
C LEU A 24 -8.15 6.71 5.07
N LEU A 25 -6.83 6.66 4.88
CA LEU A 25 -5.89 7.35 5.77
C LEU A 25 -6.05 8.87 5.70
N VAL A 26 -6.28 9.41 4.50
CA VAL A 26 -6.55 10.85 4.29
C VAL A 26 -7.84 11.30 4.94
N GLU A 27 -8.88 10.47 4.87
CA GLU A 27 -10.19 10.78 5.45
C GLU A 27 -10.16 10.69 6.99
N GLN A 28 -9.57 9.62 7.52
CA GLN A 28 -9.63 9.31 8.96
C GLN A 28 -8.52 9.98 9.77
N PHE A 29 -7.37 10.33 9.16
CA PHE A 29 -6.22 10.90 9.85
C PHE A 29 -5.74 12.23 9.23
N PRO A 30 -6.55 13.29 9.26
CA PRO A 30 -6.27 14.55 8.54
C PRO A 30 -5.11 15.39 9.10
N PHE A 31 -4.47 14.97 10.19
CA PHE A 31 -3.43 15.72 10.92
C PHE A 31 -2.02 15.50 10.35
N THR A 32 -1.91 15.51 9.03
CA THR A 32 -0.68 15.18 8.28
C THR A 32 0.13 16.39 7.82
N GLY A 33 -0.47 17.59 7.88
CA GLY A 33 0.14 18.85 7.44
C GLY A 33 0.82 18.80 6.07
N LEU A 34 2.00 19.42 5.98
CA LEU A 34 2.82 19.46 4.77
C LEU A 34 3.50 18.12 4.48
N GLY A 35 3.73 17.30 5.51
CA GLY A 35 4.30 15.97 5.39
C GLY A 35 3.54 15.09 4.37
N ARG A 36 2.22 15.30 4.24
CA ARG A 36 1.39 14.59 3.25
C ARG A 36 1.85 14.77 1.80
N ILE A 37 2.34 15.97 1.45
CA ILE A 37 2.74 16.31 0.06
C ILE A 37 3.92 15.45 -0.38
N VAL A 38 4.83 15.13 0.55
CA VAL A 38 6.01 14.31 0.28
C VAL A 38 5.72 12.83 0.51
N ALA A 39 4.97 12.50 1.57
CA ALA A 39 4.72 11.12 1.96
C ALA A 39 3.81 10.37 0.98
N LEU A 40 2.75 11.00 0.45
CA LEU A 40 1.85 10.31 -0.48
C LEU A 40 2.55 9.84 -1.76
N PRO A 41 3.32 10.69 -2.48
CA PRO A 41 4.12 10.24 -3.62
C PRO A 41 5.10 9.13 -3.22
N LEU A 42 5.76 9.24 -2.07
CA LEU A 42 6.71 8.23 -1.60
C LEU A 42 6.03 6.88 -1.35
N ILE A 43 4.87 6.86 -0.69
CA ILE A 43 4.07 5.64 -0.47
C ILE A 43 3.73 4.99 -1.82
N PHE A 44 3.25 5.76 -2.80
CA PHE A 44 2.94 5.22 -4.13
C PHE A 44 4.17 4.68 -4.85
N ILE A 45 5.32 5.34 -4.74
CA ILE A 45 6.58 4.86 -5.33
C ILE A 45 6.99 3.52 -4.69
N VAL A 46 7.00 3.44 -3.36
CA VAL A 46 7.40 2.23 -2.63
C VAL A 46 6.43 1.08 -2.92
N ASN A 47 5.12 1.33 -2.89
CA ASN A 47 4.11 0.32 -3.21
C ASN A 47 4.19 -0.14 -4.66
N SER A 48 4.49 0.77 -5.60
CA SER A 48 4.74 0.42 -7.00
C SER A 48 5.94 -0.52 -7.13
N ILE A 49 7.03 -0.25 -6.42
CA ILE A 49 8.23 -1.12 -6.41
C ILE A 49 7.88 -2.51 -5.86
N ILE A 50 7.16 -2.57 -4.73
CA ILE A 50 6.72 -3.83 -4.12
C ILE A 50 5.88 -4.64 -5.10
N ILE A 51 4.91 -4.01 -5.77
CA ILE A 51 4.04 -4.68 -6.75
C ILE A 51 4.83 -5.12 -7.98
N ILE A 52 5.73 -4.29 -8.52
CA ILE A 52 6.53 -4.63 -9.70
C ILE A 52 7.43 -5.84 -9.41
N ILE A 53 8.15 -5.84 -8.28
CA ILE A 53 8.96 -6.99 -7.83
C ILE A 53 8.02 -8.19 -7.61
N GLY A 54 6.91 -7.93 -6.92
CA GLY A 54 5.86 -8.85 -6.57
C GLY A 54 5.09 -9.42 -7.77
N ILE A 55 5.16 -8.87 -8.97
CA ILE A 55 4.58 -9.45 -10.19
C ILE A 55 5.69 -10.10 -11.03
N ASN A 56 6.86 -9.48 -11.13
CA ASN A 56 7.95 -9.91 -12.00
C ASN A 56 8.79 -11.10 -11.51
N GLN A 57 8.73 -11.47 -10.21
CA GLN A 57 9.36 -12.73 -9.78
C GLN A 57 8.71 -13.92 -10.52
N LYS A 58 9.39 -14.47 -11.53
CA LYS A 58 9.04 -15.72 -12.22
C LYS A 58 9.20 -16.98 -11.33
N ILE A 59 9.37 -16.79 -10.02
CA ILE A 59 9.99 -17.76 -9.11
C ILE A 59 9.07 -18.95 -8.79
N TYR A 60 7.75 -18.87 -9.02
CA TYR A 60 6.85 -19.98 -8.65
C TYR A 60 5.85 -20.31 -9.76
N LYS A 61 6.14 -21.34 -10.56
CA LYS A 61 5.22 -22.00 -11.53
C LYS A 61 4.10 -22.82 -10.83
N GLN A 62 3.71 -22.48 -9.61
CA GLN A 62 2.98 -23.35 -8.68
C GLN A 62 1.76 -22.59 -8.10
N PRO A 63 0.73 -23.28 -7.55
CA PRO A 63 -0.60 -22.75 -7.21
C PRO A 63 -0.64 -21.67 -6.11
N ARG A 64 0.51 -21.14 -5.69
CA ARG A 64 0.66 -20.07 -4.69
C ARG A 64 0.48 -18.66 -5.25
N TYR A 65 -0.04 -18.52 -6.48
CA TYR A 65 -0.30 -17.23 -7.11
C TYR A 65 -1.18 -16.33 -6.23
N THR A 66 -2.28 -16.88 -5.69
CA THR A 66 -3.19 -16.16 -4.79
C THR A 66 -2.49 -15.69 -3.52
N LEU A 67 -1.71 -16.57 -2.88
CA LEU A 67 -0.99 -16.23 -1.64
C LEU A 67 0.01 -15.09 -1.87
N ARG A 68 0.69 -15.07 -3.01
CA ARG A 68 1.62 -14.00 -3.37
C ARG A 68 0.92 -12.66 -3.52
N TYR A 69 -0.24 -12.61 -4.17
CA TYR A 69 -1.04 -11.39 -4.25
C TYR A 69 -1.50 -10.92 -2.88
N VAL A 70 -1.96 -11.83 -2.02
CA VAL A 70 -2.33 -11.49 -0.64
C VAL A 70 -1.15 -10.86 0.10
N VAL A 71 0.04 -11.47 0.02
CA VAL A 71 1.25 -10.93 0.66
C VAL A 71 1.61 -9.54 0.11
N ILE A 72 1.53 -9.33 -1.21
CA ILE A 72 1.79 -8.01 -1.82
C ILE A 72 0.81 -6.97 -1.28
N VAL A 73 -0.48 -7.29 -1.24
CA VAL A 73 -1.51 -6.38 -0.72
C VAL A 73 -1.29 -6.07 0.75
N LEU A 74 -0.98 -7.07 1.58
CA LEU A 74 -0.68 -6.84 2.99
C LEU A 74 0.56 -5.95 3.18
N LEU A 75 1.61 -6.19 2.40
CA LEU A 75 2.83 -5.37 2.45
C LEU A 75 2.56 -3.91 2.06
N THR A 76 1.78 -3.67 1.00
CA THR A 76 1.46 -2.30 0.58
C THR A 76 0.57 -1.58 1.59
N ILE A 77 -0.35 -2.29 2.25
CA ILE A 77 -1.14 -1.74 3.37
C ILE A 77 -0.22 -1.34 4.53
N VAL A 78 0.66 -2.24 4.94
CA VAL A 78 1.60 -1.99 6.06
C VAL A 78 2.50 -0.80 5.75
N VAL A 79 3.07 -0.73 4.55
CA VAL A 79 3.89 0.41 4.12
C VAL A 79 3.10 1.71 4.14
N SER A 80 1.87 1.71 3.60
CA SER A 80 1.01 2.89 3.61
C SER A 80 0.76 3.39 5.03
N ILE A 81 0.45 2.49 5.98
CA ILE A 81 0.20 2.87 7.38
C ILE A 81 1.46 3.37 8.07
N LEU A 82 2.60 2.69 7.87
CA LEU A 82 3.87 3.04 8.53
C LEU A 82 4.48 4.34 8.03
N PHE A 83 4.29 4.66 6.75
CA PHE A 83 4.84 5.89 6.15
C PHE A 83 3.84 7.04 6.13
N TYR A 84 2.61 6.83 6.63
CA TYR A 84 1.63 7.90 6.71
C TYR A 84 2.00 8.89 7.82
N PRO A 85 2.26 10.17 7.48
CA PRO A 85 2.75 11.12 8.46
C PRO A 85 1.63 11.56 9.40
N GLN A 86 1.98 11.86 10.64
CA GLN A 86 1.13 12.57 11.60
C GLN A 86 2.00 13.62 12.28
N GLU A 87 1.70 14.90 12.06
CA GLU A 87 2.53 16.01 12.57
C GLU A 87 2.09 16.42 13.98
N SER A 88 0.78 16.59 14.18
CA SER A 88 0.22 17.12 15.43
C SER A 88 -0.44 16.04 16.30
N ARG A 89 -0.44 14.79 15.86
CA ARG A 89 -1.05 13.65 16.55
C ARG A 89 -0.10 12.47 16.63
N PRO A 90 -0.33 11.51 17.54
CA PRO A 90 0.41 10.26 17.55
C PRO A 90 0.35 9.56 16.21
N HIS A 91 1.34 8.72 15.91
CA HIS A 91 1.36 7.94 14.68
C HIS A 91 0.06 7.11 14.50
N VAL A 92 -0.35 6.86 13.24
CA VAL A 92 -1.60 6.15 12.89
C VAL A 92 -1.75 4.84 13.66
N VAL A 93 -0.68 4.05 13.75
CA VAL A 93 -0.64 2.79 14.51
C VAL A 93 -1.06 2.98 15.97
N LYS A 94 -0.58 4.04 16.63
CA LYS A 94 -0.92 4.32 18.03
C LYS A 94 -2.38 4.76 18.15
N GLN A 95 -2.86 5.62 17.25
CA GLN A 95 -4.27 6.04 17.25
C GLN A 95 -5.23 4.86 17.06
N ILE A 96 -4.90 3.91 16.16
CA ILE A 96 -5.69 2.68 15.98
C ILE A 96 -5.67 1.82 17.24
N TRP A 97 -4.49 1.61 17.82
CA TRP A 97 -4.34 0.82 19.05
C TRP A 97 -5.17 1.39 20.20
N ASP A 98 -5.04 2.70 20.42
CA ASP A 98 -5.77 3.41 21.47
C ASP A 98 -7.29 3.38 21.24
N THR A 99 -7.77 3.23 19.99
CA THR A 99 -9.22 3.15 19.68
C THR A 99 -9.78 1.74 19.83
N VAL A 100 -8.97 0.70 19.61
CA VAL A 100 -9.41 -0.71 19.62
C VAL A 100 -9.27 -1.33 21.02
N PHE A 101 -8.28 -0.90 21.79
CA PHE A 101 -7.89 -1.56 23.05
C PHE A 101 -8.03 -0.69 24.32
N ASN A 102 -8.38 0.59 24.20
CA ASN A 102 -8.87 1.40 25.33
C ASN A 102 -10.37 1.65 25.20
#